data_AF-A0A2A9EQU2-F1
#
_entry.id   AF-A0A2A9EQU2-F1
#
_cell.length_a   1.000
_cell.length_b   1.000
_cell.length_c   1.000
_cell.angle_alpha   90.00
_cell.angle_beta   90.00
_cell.angle_gamma   90.00
#
_symmetry.space_group_name_H-M   'P 1'
#
loop_
_entity.id
_entity.type
_entity.pdbx_description
1 polymer ?
#
loop_
_entity_poly.entity_id
_entity_poly.type
_entity_poly.pdbx_seq_one_letter_code
_entity_poly.pdbx_strand_id
1 'polypeptide(L)' 'MSDFQVNPAPKNDAPGAMLGRVIVSMILFVGGLVLIGTGAIADPAIAPYVFTGGILAIGLAFGLPMIGASER' A
#
# COMPACT_ATOMS: atom_id res chain seq x y z
N MET A 1 -47.11 0.86 11.77
CA MET A 1 -45.85 1.49 11.35
C MET A 1 -44.79 0.40 11.40
N SER A 2 -44.32 -0.04 10.24
CA SER A 2 -43.20 -0.98 10.13
C SER A 2 -41.93 -0.27 10.53
N ASP A 3 -41.21 -0.82 11.51
CA ASP A 3 -39.90 -0.31 11.95
C ASP A 3 -38.98 -0.22 10.72
N PHE A 4 -38.69 1.02 10.32
CA PHE A 4 -37.74 1.29 9.26
C PHE A 4 -36.35 1.13 9.88
N GLN A 5 -35.78 -0.07 9.81
CA GLN A 5 -34.39 -0.29 10.20
C GLN A 5 -33.49 0.43 9.18
N VAL A 6 -33.06 1.64 9.54
CA VAL A 6 -32.03 2.38 8.82
C VAL A 6 -30.73 1.58 8.96
N ASN A 7 -30.11 1.24 7.82
CA ASN A 7 -28.83 0.57 7.81
C ASN A 7 -27.82 1.36 8.66
N PRO A 8 -27.14 0.77 9.65
CA PRO A 8 -26.18 1.48 10.47
C PRO A 8 -25.09 2.11 9.59
N ALA A 9 -24.75 3.37 9.88
CA ALA A 9 -23.70 4.06 9.15
C ALA A 9 -22.39 3.24 9.18
N PRO A 10 -21.66 3.16 8.05
CA PRO A 10 -20.38 2.47 8.01
C PRO A 10 -19.50 3.03 9.13
N LYS A 11 -18.99 2.13 9.96
CA LYS A 11 -18.12 2.50 11.07
C LYS A 11 -16.82 3.00 10.45
N ASN A 12 -16.63 4.31 10.40
CA ASN A 12 -15.41 4.93 9.89
C ASN A 12 -14.21 4.28 10.60
N ASP A 13 -13.27 3.77 9.81
CA ASP A 13 -11.95 3.38 10.30
C ASP A 13 -11.37 4.56 11.09
N ALA A 14 -10.73 4.28 12.23
CA ALA A 14 -10.11 5.31 13.05
C ALA A 14 -9.18 6.17 12.17
N PRO A 15 -9.31 7.50 12.14
CA PRO A 15 -8.58 8.37 11.20
C PRO A 15 -7.06 8.14 11.19
N GLY A 16 -6.49 7.77 12.35
CA GLY A 16 -5.06 7.43 12.48
C GLY A 16 -4.64 6.17 11.72
N ALA A 17 -5.50 5.17 11.60
CA ALA A 17 -5.20 3.95 10.85
C ALA A 17 -5.09 4.24 9.35
N MET A 18 -5.96 5.10 8.82
CA MET A 18 -5.91 5.54 7.43
C MET A 18 -4.62 6.31 7.13
N LEU A 19 -4.26 7.27 7.99
CA LEU A 19 -3.03 8.04 7.85
C LEU A 19 -1.79 7.15 7.92
N GLY A 20 -1.76 6.17 8.82
CA GLY A 20 -0.68 5.19 8.91
C GLY A 20 -0.49 4.40 7.62
N ARG A 21 -1.59 3.90 7.02
CA ARG A 21 -1.54 3.19 5.73
C ARG A 21 -0.98 4.06 4.61
N VAL A 22 -1.38 5.33 4.55
CA VAL A 22 -0.88 6.29 3.54
C VAL A 22 0.62 6.51 3.69
N ILE A 23 1.10 6.76 4.91
CA ILE A 23 2.53 7.00 5.17
C ILE A 23 3.37 5.78 4.79
N VAL A 24 2.97 4.58 5.23
CA VAL A 24 3.68 3.34 4.90
C VAL A 24 3.74 3.13 3.38
N SER A 25 2.64 3.41 2.69
CA SER A 25 2.56 3.29 1.22
C SER A 25 3.46 4.29 0.51
N MET A 26 3.53 5.53 1.01
CA MET A 26 4.43 6.56 0.48
C MET A 26 5.89 6.12 0.62
N ILE A 27 6.27 5.57 1.78
CA ILE A 27 7.63 5.06 2.02
C ILE A 27 7.95 3.89 1.07
N LEU A 28 7.03 2.94 0.90
CA LEU A 28 7.21 1.82 -0.03
C LEU A 28 7.36 2.27 -1.47
N PHE A 29 6.60 3.29 -1.89
CA PHE A 29 6.69 3.83 -3.23
C PHE A 29 8.05 4.48 -3.50
N VAL A 30 8.49 5.37 -2.61
CA VAL A 30 9.80 6.04 -2.74
C VAL A 30 10.94 5.02 -2.63
N GLY A 31 10.87 4.12 -1.65
CA GLY A 31 11.85 3.04 -1.49
C GLY A 31 11.93 2.14 -2.72
N GLY A 32 10.79 1.84 -3.34
CA GLY A 32 10.73 1.07 -4.57
C GLY A 32 11.38 1.78 -5.77
N LEU A 33 11.14 3.09 -5.94
CA LEU A 33 11.81 3.89 -6.97
C LEU A 33 13.34 3.93 -6.76
N VAL A 34 13.79 4.07 -5.51
CA VAL A 34 15.21 4.01 -5.17
C VAL A 34 15.79 2.64 -5.51
N LEU A 35 15.12 1.54 -5.14
CA LEU A 35 15.55 0.19 -5.47
C LEU A 35 15.66 -0.05 -6.98
N ILE A 36 14.70 0.43 -7.77
CA ILE A 36 14.74 0.35 -9.24
C ILE A 36 15.97 1.09 -9.78
N GLY A 37 16.20 2.34 -9.35
CA GLY A 37 17.36 3.12 -9.77
C GLY A 37 18.68 2.48 -9.35
N THR A 38 18.74 1.94 -8.14
CA THR A 38 19.94 1.25 -7.61
C THR A 38 20.20 -0.04 -8.37
N GLY A 39 19.16 -0.84 -8.63
CA GLY A 39 19.26 -2.09 -9.38
C GLY A 39 19.70 -1.89 -10.83
N ALA A 40 19.35 -0.75 -11.44
CA ALA A 40 19.78 -0.42 -12.80
C ALA A 40 21.30 -0.18 -12.93
N ILE A 41 21.98 0.16 -11.83
CA ILE A 41 23.43 0.44 -11.79
C ILE A 41 24.21 -0.54 -10.91
N ALA A 42 23.54 -1.52 -10.32
CA ALA A 42 24.15 -2.49 -9.42
C ALA A 42 24.97 -3.55 -10.19
N ASP A 43 25.77 -4.32 -9.44
CA ASP A 43 26.49 -5.46 -9.99
C ASP A 43 25.52 -6.46 -10.68
N PRO A 44 25.84 -6.98 -11.87
CA PRO A 44 24.95 -7.85 -12.64
C PRO A 44 24.45 -9.09 -11.88
N ALA A 45 25.21 -9.59 -10.90
CA ALA A 45 24.81 -10.75 -10.10
C ALA A 45 23.65 -10.43 -9.15
N ILE A 46 23.50 -9.17 -8.71
CA ILE A 46 22.46 -8.74 -7.77
C ILE A 46 21.40 -7.83 -8.42
N ALA A 47 21.74 -7.16 -9.51
CA ALA A 47 20.93 -6.16 -10.20
C ALA A 47 19.49 -6.64 -10.48
N PRO A 48 19.25 -7.87 -11.01
CA PRO A 48 17.89 -8.35 -11.25
C PRO A 48 17.07 -8.42 -9.96
N TYR A 49 17.65 -8.90 -8.86
CA TYR A 49 16.92 -9.05 -7.60
C TYR A 49 16.58 -7.69 -6.98
N VAL A 50 17.52 -6.75 -7.00
CA VAL A 50 17.32 -5.39 -6.46
C VAL A 50 16.26 -4.64 -7.27
N PHE A 51 16.35 -4.72 -8.60
CA PHE A 51 15.39 -4.10 -9.51
C PHE A 51 13.97 -4.68 -9.33
N THR A 52 13.86 -6.01 -9.32
CA THR A 52 12.56 -6.69 -9.15
C THR A 52 11.98 -6.44 -7.75
N GLY A 53 12.82 -6.37 -6.72
CA GLY A 53 12.42 -5.98 -5.37
C GLY A 53 11.82 -4.56 -5.32
N GLY A 54 12.37 -3.63 -6.11
CA GLY A 54 11.81 -2.29 -6.26
C GLY A 54 10.42 -2.28 -6.90
N ILE A 55 10.19 -3.09 -7.93
CA ILE A 55 8.86 -3.26 -8.55
C ILE A 55 7.85 -3.81 -7.54
N LEU A 56 8.24 -4.83 -6.76
CA LEU A 56 7.39 -5.42 -5.73
C LEU A 56 7.04 -4.40 -4.63
N ALA A 57 8.00 -3.58 -4.21
CA ALA A 57 7.75 -2.51 -3.24
C ALA A 57 6.75 -1.47 -3.77
N ILE A 58 6.86 -1.08 -5.04
CA ILE A 58 5.88 -0.18 -5.68
C ILE A 58 4.50 -0.84 -5.74
N GLY A 59 4.40 -2.12 -6.12
CA GLY A 59 3.12 -2.84 -6.14
C GLY A 59 2.45 -2.88 -4.76
N LEU A 60 3.23 -3.13 -3.71
CA LEU A 60 2.74 -3.13 -2.32
C LEU A 60 2.29 -1.75 -1.84
N ALA A 61 2.92 -0.67 -2.33
CA ALA A 61 2.49 0.70 -2.03
C ALA A 61 1.04 0.97 -2.48
N PHE A 62 0.57 0.34 -3.55
CA PHE A 62 -0.82 0.46 -4.00
C PHE A 62 -1.75 -0.57 -3.34
N GLY A 63 -1.25 -1.75 -2.98
CA GLY A 63 -2.05 -2.82 -2.37
C GLY A 63 -2.37 -2.62 -0.88
N LEU A 64 -1.40 -2.12 -0.09
CA LEU A 64 -1.55 -1.97 1.38
C LEU A 64 -2.66 -0.99 1.81
N PRO A 65 -2.88 0.16 1.14
CA PRO A 65 -4.02 1.03 1.42
C PRO A 65 -5.38 0.35 1.25
N MET A 66 -5.46 -0.67 0.38
CA MET A 66 -6.70 -1.39 0.07
C MET A 66 -6.98 -2.56 1.02
N ILE A 67 -6.00 -3.00 1.83
CA ILE A 67 -6.20 -4.05 2.83
C ILE A 67 -7.06 -3.51 3.97
N GLY A 68 -8.35 -3.87 3.95
CA GLY A 68 -9.37 -3.37 4.88
C GLY A 68 -10.49 -2.57 4.21
N ALA A 69 -10.38 -2.25 2.91
CA ALA A 69 -11.48 -1.71 2.12
C ALA A 69 -12.55 -2.77 1.74
N SER A 70 -12.47 -3.97 2.33
CA SER A 70 -13.53 -4.97 2.19
C SER A 70 -14.78 -4.44 2.86
N GLU A 71 -15.77 -4.08 2.06
CA GLU A 71 -17.13 -3.82 2.52
C GLU A 71 -17.58 -4.98 3.44
N ARG A 72 -18.24 -4.60 4.53
CA ARG A 72 -19.00 -5.52 5.39
C ARG A 72 -20.27 -5.96 4.69
#